data_AF-A0A1I5Y971-F1
#
_entry.id   AF-A0A1I5Y971-F1
#
_cell.length_a   1.000
_cell.length_b   1.000
_cell.length_c   1.000
_cell.angle_alpha   90.00
_cell.angle_beta   90.00
_cell.angle_gamma   90.00
#
_symmetry.space_group_name_H-M   'P 1'
#
loop_
_entity.id
_entity.type
_entity.pdbx_description
1 polymer ?
#
loop_
_entity_poly.entity_id
_entity_poly.type
_entity_poly.pdbx_seq_one_letter_code
_entity_poly.pdbx_strand_id
1 'polypeptide(L)' 'MRNAERRIPELAAKAGFEAYRKTLKQTGGVTVKTSTGQVVERRSDGSITVLMSLPIGKRVKPGTVLKRVK' A
#
# COMPACT_ATOMS: atom_id res chain seq x y z
N MET A 1 -14.04 17.94 14.28
CA MET A 1 -13.57 16.61 13.80
C MET A 1 -13.74 16.39 12.30
N ARG A 2 -14.93 16.56 11.69
CA ARG A 2 -15.19 16.32 10.25
C ARG A 2 -14.16 16.90 9.25
N ASN A 3 -13.62 18.09 9.50
CA ASN A 3 -12.64 18.70 8.59
C ASN A 3 -11.24 18.06 8.66
N ALA A 4 -10.85 17.53 9.82
CA ALA A 4 -9.59 16.79 9.98
C ALA A 4 -9.70 15.40 9.33
N GLU A 5 -10.85 14.75 9.46
CA GLU A 5 -11.12 13.45 8.85
C GLU A 5 -11.06 13.48 7.32
N ARG A 6 -11.49 14.60 6.69
CA ARG A 6 -11.37 14.80 5.24
C ARG A 6 -9.93 14.71 4.72
N ARG A 7 -8.94 15.05 5.55
CA ARG A 7 -7.52 15.03 5.18
C ARG A 7 -6.85 13.68 5.44
N ILE A 8 -7.52 12.75 6.12
CA ILE A 8 -6.93 11.43 6.45
C ILE A 8 -6.46 10.68 5.19
N PRO A 9 -7.25 10.59 4.09
CA PRO A 9 -6.78 9.91 2.89
C PRO A 9 -5.50 10.52 2.29
N GLU A 10 -5.44 11.85 2.24
CA GLU A 10 -4.28 12.59 1.72
C GLU A 10 -3.04 12.39 2.61
N LEU A 11 -3.21 12.47 3.94
CA LEU A 11 -2.15 12.23 4.91
C LEU A 11 -1.62 10.79 4.84
N ALA A 12 -2.53 9.81 4.74
CA ALA A 12 -2.16 8.40 4.60
C ALA A 12 -1.40 8.14 3.29
N ALA A 13 -1.85 8.74 2.17
CA ALA A 13 -1.17 8.64 0.89
C ALA A 13 0.24 9.25 0.96
N LYS A 14 0.39 10.44 1.57
CA LYS A 14 1.68 11.10 1.75
C LYS A 14 2.63 10.26 2.61
N ALA A 15 2.16 9.77 3.77
CA ALA A 15 2.95 8.95 4.67
C ALA A 15 3.41 7.64 3.99
N GLY A 16 2.53 6.99 3.21
CA GLY A 16 2.89 5.79 2.45
C GLY A 16 3.97 6.06 1.39
N PHE A 17 3.87 7.19 0.68
CA PHE A 17 4.87 7.58 -0.31
C PHE A 17 6.22 7.93 0.32
N GLU A 18 6.22 8.62 1.46
CA GLU A 18 7.45 8.92 2.22
C GLU A 18 8.12 7.64 2.74
N ALA A 19 7.35 6.70 3.27
CA ALA A 19 7.85 5.39 3.68
C ALA A 19 8.48 4.64 2.50
N TYR A 20 7.79 4.57 1.37
CA TYR A 20 8.31 3.97 0.14
C TYR A 20 9.67 4.57 -0.26
N ARG A 21 9.75 5.90 -0.35
CA ARG A 21 11.00 6.60 -0.74
C ARG A 21 12.12 6.36 0.24
N LYS A 22 11.83 6.40 1.54
CA LYS A 22 12.80 6.19 2.61
C LYS A 22 13.38 4.79 2.54
N THR A 23 12.55 3.76 2.45
CA THR A 23 12.98 2.36 2.37
C THR A 23 13.81 2.11 1.13
N LEU A 24 13.38 2.61 -0.04
CA LEU A 24 14.12 2.48 -1.29
C LEU A 24 15.51 3.13 -1.21
N LYS A 25 15.61 4.32 -0.60
CA LYS A 25 16.89 5.02 -0.40
C LYS A 25 17.82 4.28 0.57
N GLN A 26 17.27 3.67 1.63
CA GLN A 26 18.07 3.05 2.69
C GLN A 26 18.53 1.63 2.35
N THR A 27 17.72 0.88 1.60
CA THR A 27 17.95 -0.56 1.39
C THR A 27 18.12 -0.95 -0.08
N GLY A 28 17.83 -0.04 -1.01
CA GLY A 28 17.87 -0.34 -2.45
C GLY A 28 16.65 -1.11 -2.96
N GLY A 29 15.73 -1.56 -2.10
CA GLY A 29 14.53 -2.30 -2.47
C GLY A 29 13.33 -1.98 -1.57
N VAL A 30 12.12 -2.19 -2.08
CA VAL A 30 10.88 -2.01 -1.31
C VAL A 30 9.80 -2.98 -1.75
N THR A 31 9.16 -3.62 -0.78
CA THR A 31 8.05 -4.54 -1.02
C THR A 31 6.74 -3.76 -1.15
N VAL A 32 6.04 -3.93 -2.26
CA VAL A 32 4.75 -3.28 -2.52
C VAL A 32 3.72 -4.29 -3.06
N LYS A 33 2.43 -4.00 -2.80
CA LYS A 33 1.32 -4.76 -3.38
C LYS A 33 0.82 -4.05 -4.65
N THR A 34 0.71 -4.79 -5.75
CA THR A 34 0.15 -4.30 -7.02
C THR A 34 -1.37 -4.31 -6.98
N SER A 35 -1.99 -3.60 -7.94
CA SER A 35 -3.44 -3.62 -8.15
C SER A 35 -3.98 -5.02 -8.51
N THR A 36 -3.15 -5.88 -9.10
CA THR A 36 -3.47 -7.28 -9.44
C THR A 36 -3.37 -8.24 -8.25
N GLY A 37 -2.97 -7.75 -7.07
CA GLY A 37 -2.85 -8.56 -5.87
C GLY A 37 -1.47 -9.20 -5.69
N GLN A 38 -0.52 -8.96 -6.59
CA GLN A 38 0.84 -9.48 -6.45
C GLN A 38 1.62 -8.67 -5.42
N VAL A 39 2.44 -9.34 -4.62
CA VAL A 39 3.47 -8.73 -3.78
C VAL A 39 4.77 -8.81 -4.55
N VAL A 40 5.36 -7.65 -4.79
CA VAL A 40 6.59 -7.51 -5.57
C VAL A 40 7.64 -6.76 -4.76
N GLU A 41 8.90 -7.14 -4.92
CA GLU A 41 10.05 -6.31 -4.55
C GLU A 41 10.35 -5.38 -5.73
N ARG A 42 10.42 -4.07 -5.48
CA ARG A 42 10.85 -3.07 -6.45
C ARG A 42 12.18 -2.47 -6.02
N ARG A 43 13.16 -2.48 -6.91
CA ARG A 43 14.51 -1.97 -6.61
C ARG A 43 14.77 -0.59 -7.20
N SER A 44 15.83 0.05 -6.70
CA SER A 44 16.25 1.40 -7.11
C SER A 44 16.74 1.46 -8.56
N ASP A 45 17.22 0.34 -9.09
CA ASP A 45 17.60 0.16 -10.50
C ASP A 45 16.38 0.01 -11.44
N GLY A 46 15.16 -0.04 -10.89
CA GLY A 46 13.92 -0.20 -11.64
C GLY A 46 13.50 -1.66 -11.85
N SER A 47 14.30 -2.64 -11.42
CA SER A 47 13.93 -4.05 -11.48
C SER A 47 12.77 -4.39 -10.54
N ILE A 48 11.97 -5.38 -10.96
CA ILE A 48 10.79 -5.84 -10.22
C ILE A 48 10.84 -7.36 -10.13
N THR A 49 10.75 -7.89 -8.91
CA THR A 49 10.71 -9.34 -8.65
C THR A 49 9.39 -9.69 -7.98
N VAL A 50 8.68 -10.68 -8.50
CA VAL A 50 7.46 -11.19 -7.86
C VAL A 50 7.84 -12.09 -6.69
N LEU A 51 7.34 -11.77 -5.49
CA LEU A 51 7.58 -12.56 -4.29
C LEU A 51 6.47 -13.59 -4.07
N MET A 52 5.21 -13.15 -4.20
CA MET A 52 4.04 -14.00 -4.05
C MET A 52 2.79 -13.35 -4.64
N SER A 53 1.78 -14.16 -4.92
CA SER A 53 0.44 -13.68 -5.29
C SER A 53 -0.46 -13.74 -4.07
N LEU A 54 -1.10 -12.61 -3.73
CA LEU A 54 -2.19 -12.61 -2.77
C LEU A 54 -3.51 -12.74 -3.53
N PRO A 55 -4.53 -13.41 -2.96
CA PRO A 55 -5.86 -13.37 -3.52
C PRO A 55 -6.31 -11.92 -3.67
N ILE A 56 -6.97 -11.61 -4.79
CA ILE A 56 -7.51 -10.29 -5.06
C ILE A 56 -8.44 -9.93 -3.91
N GLY A 57 -8.15 -8.81 -3.25
CA GLY A 57 -8.97 -8.33 -2.15
C GLY A 57 -10.39 -8.05 -2.63
N LYS A 58 -11.40 -8.44 -1.84
CA LYS A 58 -12.79 -8.09 -2.15
C LYS A 58 -12.95 -6.57 -2.09
N ARG A 59 -13.25 -5.94 -3.22
CA ARG A 59 -13.54 -4.51 -3.26
C ARG A 59 -14.80 -4.24 -2.43
N VAL A 60 -14.70 -3.34 -1.46
CA VAL A 60 -15.83 -2.95 -0.60
C VAL A 60 -16.29 -1.55 -0.94
N LYS A 61 -17.59 -1.29 -0.77
CA LYS A 61 -18.16 0.05 -1.00
C LYS A 61 -17.68 1.00 0.11
N PRO A 62 -17.37 2.27 -0.21
CA PRO A 62 -17.13 3.28 0.82
C PRO A 62 -18.27 3.30 1.85
N GLY A 63 -17.93 3.37 3.14
CA GLY A 63 -18.90 3.25 4.25
C GLY A 63 -19.18 1.83 4.72
N THR A 64 -18.61 0.79 4.08
CA THR A 64 -18.72 -0.59 4.58
C THR A 64 -17.93 -0.75 5.88
N VAL A 65 -18.61 -1.06 6.98
CA VAL A 65 -17.97 -1.40 8.25
C VAL A 65 -17.51 -2.85 8.20
N LEU A 66 -16.19 -3.06 8.13
CA LEU A 66 -15.59 -4.39 8.18
C LEU A 66 -15.60 -4.92 9.61
N LYS A 67 -16.22 -6.08 9.82
CA LYS A 67 -16.15 -6.82 11.09
C LYS A 67 -15.19 -7.98 10.94
N ARG A 68 -14.39 -8.24 11.99
CA ARG A 68 -13.58 -9.45 12.06
C ARG A 68 -14.52 -10.65 12.11
N VAL A 69 -14.49 -11.47 11.07
CA VAL A 69 -15.14 -12.79 11.11
C VAL A 69 -14.24 -13.69 11.96
N LYS A 70 -14.83 -14.39 12.93
CA LYS A 70 -14.11 -15.38 13.75
C LYS A 70 -13.65 -16.54 12.89
#